data_AF-A0A966XPH2-F1
#
_entry.id   AF-A0A966XPH2-F1
#
_cell.length_a   1.000
_cell.length_b   1.000
_cell.length_c   1.000
_cell.angle_alpha   90.00
_cell.angle_beta   90.00
_cell.angle_gamma   90.00
#
_symmetry.space_group_name_H-M   'P 1'
#
loop_
_entity.id
_entity.type
_entity.pdbx_description
1 polymer ?
#
loop_
_entity_poly.entity_id
_entity_poly.type
_entity_poly.pdbx_seq_one_letter_code
_entity_poly.pdbx_strand_id
1 'polypeptide(L)'
;GTDYFNQSWILEFFQKEMSNLDFLATVTELTAQSIAREINAINSEHEKVIVYGGGSHNTFLINRIRENLKNYDVVSSELIGLDPDYVEAIAFAWLAKERIKNKTIDLTQITGSRSIALLGECYL
;
A
#
# COMPACT_ATOMS: atom_id res chain seq x y z
N GLY A 1 11.99 -5.04 0.91
CA GLY A 1 10.90 -4.57 1.82
C GLY A 1 11.48 -4.34 3.18
N THR A 2 11.37 -5.32 4.07
CA THR A 2 12.05 -5.34 5.37
C THR A 2 13.58 -5.32 5.26
N ASP A 3 14.14 -5.65 4.09
CA ASP A 3 15.58 -5.52 3.83
C ASP A 3 16.08 -4.07 3.94
N TYR A 4 15.20 -3.09 3.65
CA TYR A 4 15.50 -1.66 3.73
C TYR A 4 14.87 -1.02 4.97
N PHE A 5 13.57 -1.27 5.19
CA PHE A 5 12.83 -0.69 6.30
C PHE A 5 12.64 -1.74 7.40
N ASN A 6 13.56 -1.75 8.38
CA ASN A 6 13.55 -2.68 9.50
C ASN A 6 13.74 -1.97 10.84
N GLN A 7 13.70 -2.77 11.90
CA GLN A 7 13.87 -2.30 13.26
C GLN A 7 15.22 -1.61 13.49
N SER A 8 16.33 -2.15 12.96
CA SER A 8 17.64 -1.52 13.11
C SER A 8 17.65 -0.12 12.49
N TRP A 9 17.16 -0.01 11.25
CA TRP A 9 17.07 1.25 10.52
C TRP A 9 16.23 2.29 11.28
N ILE A 10 15.03 1.93 11.75
CA ILE A 10 14.15 2.93 12.40
C ILE A 10 14.68 3.37 13.77
N LEU A 11 15.40 2.49 14.48
CA LEU A 11 16.00 2.80 15.77
C LEU A 11 17.21 3.74 15.67
N GLU A 12 17.85 3.87 14.50
CA GLU A 12 18.90 4.88 14.26
C GLU A 12 18.38 6.32 14.43
N PHE A 13 17.08 6.53 14.20
CA PHE A 13 16.43 7.83 14.36
C PHE A 13 15.82 8.03 15.75
N PHE A 14 15.83 7.01 16.61
CA PHE A 14 15.33 7.13 17.96
C PHE A 14 16.35 7.86 18.85
N GLN A 15 15.94 8.97 19.45
CA GLN A 15 16.73 9.72 20.41
C GLN A 15 16.23 9.45 21.83
N LYS A 16 17.15 9.23 22.77
CA LYS A 16 16.80 8.85 24.16
C LYS A 16 15.94 9.87 24.89
N GLU A 17 16.01 11.14 24.49
CA GLU A 17 15.24 12.24 25.08
C GLU A 17 13.84 12.38 24.46
N MET A 18 13.58 11.72 23.32
CA MET A 18 12.29 11.73 22.64
C MET A 18 11.32 10.77 23.33
N SER A 19 10.05 11.19 23.46
CA SER A 19 9.03 10.31 23.98
C SER A 19 8.66 9.23 22.96
N ASN A 20 8.21 8.07 23.43
CA ASN A 20 7.71 7.01 22.55
C ASN A 20 6.51 7.48 21.69
N LEU A 21 5.70 8.42 22.20
CA LEU A 21 4.56 8.97 21.48
C LEU A 21 5.03 9.86 20.32
N ASP A 22 6.01 10.72 20.55
CA ASP A 22 6.59 11.57 19.50
C ASP A 22 7.27 10.73 18.42
N PHE A 23 7.96 9.65 18.83
CA PHE A 23 8.56 8.72 17.90
C PHE A 23 7.52 8.04 17.02
N LEU A 24 6.46 7.47 17.62
CA LEU A 24 5.38 6.82 16.86
C LEU A 24 4.64 7.80 15.95
N ALA A 25 4.41 9.03 16.41
CA ALA A 25 3.81 10.09 15.60
C ALA A 25 4.71 10.43 14.40
N THR A 26 6.02 10.56 14.62
CA THR A 26 7.01 10.85 13.58
C THR A 26 7.07 9.74 12.52
N VAL A 27 7.12 8.47 12.94
CA VAL A 27 7.14 7.33 12.02
C VAL A 27 5.81 7.24 11.24
N THR A 28 4.69 7.48 11.90
CA THR A 28 3.38 7.51 11.23
C THR A 28 3.31 8.63 10.19
N GLU A 29 3.82 9.81 10.52
CA GLU A 29 3.86 10.95 9.61
C GLU A 29 4.78 10.69 8.41
N LEU A 30 5.93 10.04 8.63
CA LEU A 30 6.81 9.60 7.54
C LEU A 30 6.07 8.67 6.56
N THR A 31 5.28 7.72 7.07
CA THR A 31 4.45 6.85 6.24
C THR A 31 3.40 7.67 5.47
N ALA A 32 2.65 8.56 6.14
CA ALA A 32 1.62 9.36 5.49
C ALA A 32 2.19 10.29 4.40
N GLN A 33 3.29 10.99 4.68
CA GLN A 33 3.92 11.92 3.74
C GLN A 33 4.56 11.20 2.55
N SER A 34 5.19 10.04 2.76
CA SER A 34 5.76 9.26 1.66
C SER A 34 4.68 8.77 0.70
N ILE A 35 3.57 8.23 1.22
CA ILE A 35 2.40 7.85 0.40
C ILE A 35 1.87 9.06 -0.37
N ALA A 36 1.63 10.17 0.32
CA ALA A 36 1.04 11.35 -0.30
C ALA A 36 1.93 11.96 -1.38
N ARG A 37 3.26 11.98 -1.16
CA ARG A 37 4.23 12.48 -2.14
C ARG A 37 4.14 11.70 -3.45
N GLU A 38 4.15 10.37 -3.39
CA GLU A 38 4.12 9.54 -4.60
C GLU A 38 2.76 9.62 -5.31
N ILE A 39 1.64 9.64 -4.57
CA ILE A 39 0.31 9.81 -5.19
C ILE A 39 0.21 11.17 -5.89
N ASN A 40 0.65 12.26 -5.25
CA ASN A 40 0.65 13.58 -5.88
C ASN A 40 1.53 13.63 -7.14
N ALA A 41 2.59 12.83 -7.23
CA ALA A 41 3.47 12.77 -8.39
C ALA A 41 2.85 12.08 -9.61
N ILE A 42 1.83 11.22 -9.42
CA ILE A 42 1.07 10.59 -10.52
C ILE A 42 0.25 11.64 -11.29
N ASN A 43 -0.08 12.77 -10.65
CA ASN A 43 -0.83 13.89 -11.23
C ASN A 43 -2.18 13.47 -11.82
N SER A 44 -2.97 12.70 -11.07
CA SER A 44 -4.36 12.40 -11.42
C SER A 44 -5.30 13.38 -10.74
N GLU A 45 -5.97 14.22 -11.53
CA GLU A 45 -6.85 15.25 -10.99
C GLU A 45 -8.17 14.66 -10.45
N HIS A 46 -8.49 14.97 -9.19
CA HIS A 46 -9.80 14.71 -8.55
C HIS A 46 -10.22 13.23 -8.45
N GLU A 47 -9.25 12.34 -8.23
CA GLU A 47 -9.52 10.90 -8.10
C GLU A 47 -9.72 10.44 -6.64
N LYS A 48 -10.27 9.24 -6.51
CA LYS A 48 -10.38 8.53 -5.22
C LYS A 48 -9.11 7.74 -4.94
N VAL A 49 -8.64 7.80 -3.70
CA VAL A 49 -7.59 6.91 -3.19
C VAL A 49 -8.27 5.86 -2.33
N ILE A 50 -8.24 4.61 -2.79
CA ILE A 50 -8.84 3.48 -2.08
C ILE A 50 -7.78 2.85 -1.18
N VAL A 51 -8.06 2.82 0.13
CA VAL A 51 -7.19 2.18 1.13
C VAL A 51 -7.71 0.81 1.53
N TYR A 52 -6.80 -0.16 1.69
CA TYR A 52 -7.08 -1.50 2.21
C TYR A 52 -5.90 -2.02 3.05
N GLY A 53 -6.05 -3.19 3.67
CA GLY A 53 -5.06 -3.82 4.54
C GLY A 53 -5.04 -3.23 5.96
N GLY A 54 -4.19 -3.79 6.83
CA GLY A 54 -4.19 -3.48 8.26
C GLY A 54 -3.97 -2.00 8.60
N GLY A 55 -3.27 -1.25 7.75
CA GLY A 55 -3.07 0.20 7.91
C GLY A 55 -4.36 1.02 7.81
N SER A 56 -5.39 0.50 7.13
CA SER A 56 -6.70 1.16 7.01
C SER A 56 -7.44 1.29 8.34
N HIS A 57 -7.17 0.41 9.30
CA HIS A 57 -7.73 0.46 10.66
C HIS A 57 -7.06 1.49 11.56
N ASN A 58 -5.87 1.99 11.18
CA ASN A 58 -5.19 3.04 11.93
C ASN A 58 -5.80 4.40 11.56
N THR A 59 -6.81 4.81 12.32
CA THR A 59 -7.55 6.07 12.12
C THR A 59 -6.65 7.29 12.15
N PHE A 60 -5.60 7.31 12.98
CA PHE A 60 -4.64 8.40 13.03
C PHE A 60 -3.84 8.48 11.71
N LEU A 61 -3.27 7.37 11.24
CA LEU A 61 -2.56 7.30 9.96
C LEU A 61 -3.45 7.74 8.79
N ILE A 62 -4.68 7.23 8.71
CA ILE A 62 -5.62 7.60 7.63
C ILE A 62 -5.96 9.09 7.65
N ASN A 63 -6.14 9.67 8.84
CA ASN A 63 -6.35 11.12 8.95
C ASN A 63 -5.11 11.91 8.49
N ARG A 64 -3.90 11.44 8.84
CA ARG A 64 -2.66 12.06 8.34
C ARG A 64 -2.53 11.95 6.82
N ILE A 65 -2.92 10.82 6.21
CA ILE A 65 -2.94 10.66 4.75
C ILE A 65 -3.93 11.63 4.11
N ARG A 66 -5.15 11.75 4.64
CA ARG A 66 -6.17 12.72 4.17
C ARG A 66 -5.68 14.16 4.19
N GLU A 67 -5.03 14.56 5.30
CA GLU A 67 -4.48 15.91 5.42
C GLU A 67 -3.38 16.21 4.39
N ASN A 68 -2.60 15.20 4.00
CA ASN A 68 -1.54 15.35 2.99
C ASN A 68 -2.06 15.16 1.54
N LEU A 69 -3.27 14.64 1.35
CA LEU A 69 -3.92 14.38 0.05
C LEU A 69 -5.22 15.17 -0.12
N LYS A 70 -5.19 16.48 0.14
CA LYS A 70 -6.39 17.35 0.14
C LYS A 70 -7.16 17.39 -1.18
N ASN A 71 -6.51 17.03 -2.29
CA ASN A 71 -7.11 17.01 -3.62
C ASN A 71 -7.75 15.64 -3.98
N TYR A 72 -7.66 14.65 -3.09
CA TYR A 72 -8.15 13.29 -3.33
C TYR A 72 -9.19 12.89 -2.27
N ASP A 73 -10.13 12.04 -2.67
CA ASP A 73 -11.09 11.43 -1.76
C ASP A 73 -10.53 10.09 -1.25
N VAL A 74 -10.02 10.08 -0.01
CA VAL A 74 -9.41 8.90 0.61
C VAL A 74 -10.46 8.05 1.32
N VAL A 75 -10.78 6.91 0.73
CA VAL A 75 -11.90 6.04 1.10
C VAL A 75 -11.46 4.59 1.32
N SER A 76 -12.18 3.87 2.18
CA SER A 76 -11.96 2.43 2.37
C SER A 76 -12.39 1.63 1.13
N SER A 77 -11.75 0.48 0.89
CA SER A 77 -12.20 -0.51 -0.10
C SER A 77 -13.62 -1.03 0.14
N GLU A 78 -14.17 -0.85 1.34
CA GLU A 78 -15.58 -1.17 1.63
C GLU A 78 -16.54 -0.41 0.72
N LEU A 79 -16.16 0.80 0.26
CA LEU A 79 -16.95 1.60 -0.67
C LEU A 79 -17.24 0.85 -1.99
N ILE A 80 -16.34 -0.05 -2.39
CA ILE A 80 -16.48 -0.88 -3.59
C ILE A 80 -16.86 -2.33 -3.26
N GLY A 81 -17.35 -2.58 -2.03
CA GLY A 81 -17.82 -3.89 -1.58
C GLY A 81 -16.71 -4.89 -1.26
N LEU A 82 -15.48 -4.41 -1.01
CA LEU A 82 -14.35 -5.26 -0.65
C LEU A 82 -13.92 -4.98 0.79
N ASP A 83 -13.98 -6.00 1.62
CA ASP A 83 -13.43 -5.96 2.98
C ASP A 83 -11.92 -5.65 2.93
N PRO A 84 -11.44 -4.61 3.63
CA PRO A 84 -10.04 -4.19 3.63
C PRO A 84 -9.06 -5.30 3.99
N ASP A 85 -9.45 -6.24 4.84
CA ASP A 85 -8.56 -7.30 5.33
C ASP A 85 -8.42 -8.46 4.34
N TYR A 86 -9.32 -8.55 3.35
CA TYR A 86 -9.34 -9.66 2.39
C TYR A 86 -8.87 -9.29 0.98
N VAL A 87 -8.59 -8.02 0.69
CA VAL A 87 -8.21 -7.57 -0.67
C VAL A 87 -7.01 -8.35 -1.22
N GLU A 88 -5.96 -8.55 -0.42
CA GLU A 88 -4.78 -9.31 -0.86
C GLU A 88 -5.09 -10.78 -1.14
N ALA A 89 -5.87 -11.43 -0.27
CA ALA A 89 -6.29 -12.82 -0.46
C ALA A 89 -7.16 -12.98 -1.72
N ILE A 90 -8.06 -12.04 -1.98
CA ILE A 90 -8.88 -11.98 -3.19
C ILE A 90 -8.00 -11.80 -4.43
N ALA A 91 -6.96 -10.95 -4.36
CA ALA A 91 -6.02 -10.76 -5.46
C ALA A 91 -5.28 -12.07 -5.79
N PHE A 92 -4.81 -12.83 -4.79
CA PHE A 92 -4.20 -14.14 -5.02
C PHE A 92 -5.18 -15.17 -5.60
N ALA A 93 -6.42 -15.21 -5.11
CA ALA A 93 -7.45 -16.10 -5.67
C ALA A 93 -7.75 -15.75 -7.15
N TRP A 94 -7.76 -14.46 -7.48
CA TRP A 94 -7.91 -13.99 -8.85
C TRP A 94 -6.71 -14.40 -9.72
N LEU A 95 -5.48 -14.24 -9.23
CA LEU A 95 -4.27 -14.70 -9.93
C LEU A 95 -4.29 -16.22 -10.21
N ALA A 96 -4.71 -17.03 -9.23
CA ALA A 96 -4.85 -18.47 -9.40
C ALA A 96 -5.90 -18.83 -10.47
N LYS A 97 -7.04 -18.14 -10.48
CA LYS A 97 -8.07 -18.30 -11.52
C LYS A 97 -7.53 -17.97 -12.91
N GLU A 98 -6.76 -16.89 -13.07
CA GLU A 98 -6.18 -16.53 -14.37
C GLU A 98 -5.12 -17.56 -14.81
N ARG A 99 -4.33 -18.10 -13.86
CA ARG A 99 -3.40 -19.21 -14.14
C ARG A 99 -4.11 -20.47 -14.61
N ILE A 100 -5.19 -20.90 -13.95
CA ILE A 100 -6.00 -22.07 -14.36
C ILE A 100 -6.59 -21.86 -15.76
N LYS A 101 -6.97 -20.63 -16.10
CA LYS A 101 -7.45 -20.26 -17.44
C LYS A 101 -6.34 -20.08 -18.47
N ASN A 102 -5.08 -20.33 -18.09
CA ASN A 102 -3.89 -20.13 -18.92
C ASN A 102 -3.81 -18.71 -19.52
N LYS A 103 -4.20 -17.70 -18.74
CA LYS A 103 -4.20 -16.30 -19.13
C LYS A 103 -2.97 -15.58 -18.61
N THR A 104 -2.34 -14.81 -19.48
CA THR A 104 -1.24 -13.93 -19.12
C THR A 104 -1.75 -12.58 -18.62
N ILE A 105 -0.96 -11.93 -17.78
CA ILE A 105 -1.25 -10.58 -17.25
C ILE A 105 -0.08 -9.68 -17.64
N ASP A 106 -0.36 -8.56 -18.30
CA ASP A 106 0.66 -7.57 -18.62
C ASP A 106 0.95 -6.71 -17.39
N LEU A 107 2.10 -6.96 -16.77
CA LEU A 107 2.62 -6.20 -15.63
C LEU A 107 3.92 -5.46 -15.98
N THR A 108 4.24 -5.29 -17.27
CA THR A 108 5.53 -4.70 -17.71
C THR A 108 5.72 -3.28 -17.17
N GLN A 109 4.65 -2.47 -17.15
CA GLN A 109 4.66 -1.11 -16.62
C GLN A 109 4.78 -1.05 -15.08
N ILE A 110 4.43 -2.13 -14.36
CA ILE A 110 4.41 -2.17 -12.89
C ILE A 110 5.70 -2.81 -12.35
N THR A 111 6.14 -3.91 -12.97
CA THR A 111 7.26 -4.73 -12.48
C THR A 111 8.57 -4.47 -13.21
N GLY A 112 8.54 -3.77 -14.36
CA GLY A 112 9.70 -3.62 -15.24
C GLY A 112 10.10 -4.90 -15.97
N SER A 113 9.23 -5.91 -16.03
CA SER A 113 9.50 -7.15 -16.77
C SER A 113 9.70 -6.88 -18.27
N ARG A 114 10.57 -7.67 -18.92
CA ARG A 114 10.85 -7.54 -20.37
C ARG A 114 9.80 -8.20 -21.26
N SER A 115 8.93 -9.02 -20.67
CA SER A 115 7.90 -9.76 -21.39
C SER A 115 6.70 -10.00 -20.49
N ILE A 116 5.56 -10.22 -21.15
CA ILE A 116 4.33 -10.69 -20.54
C ILE A 116 4.51 -12.19 -20.20
N ALA A 117 4.03 -12.62 -19.04
CA ALA A 117 4.20 -13.99 -18.56
C ALA A 117 2.94 -14.52 -17.87
N LEU A 118 2.86 -15.86 -17.74
CA LEU A 118 1.93 -16.51 -16.82
C LEU A 118 2.48 -16.40 -15.40
N LEU A 119 1.63 -16.04 -14.45
CA LEU A 119 2.00 -15.94 -13.04
C LEU A 119 1.64 -17.23 -12.29
N GLY A 120 2.48 -17.61 -11.33
CA GLY A 120 2.29 -18.80 -10.48
C GLY A 120 2.62 -20.12 -11.17
N GLU A 121 2.55 -21.20 -10.39
CA GLU A 121 2.78 -22.58 -10.81
C GLU A 121 1.60 -23.46 -10.35
N CYS A 122 1.25 -24.48 -11.14
CA CYS A 122 0.18 -25.41 -10.79
C CYS A 122 0.80 -26.68 -10.21
N TYR A 123 0.49 -26.99 -8.96
CA TYR A 123 0.85 -28.26 -8.32
C TYR A 123 -0.38 -29.19 -8.37
N LEU A 124 -0.21 -30.36 -8.97
CA LEU A 124 -1.25 -31.39 -9.16
C LEU A 124 -1.01 -32.59 -8.26
#